data_AF-I7ZHC9-F1
#
_entry.id   AF-I7ZHC9-F1
#
_cell.length_a   1.000
_cell.length_b   1.000
_cell.length_c   1.000
_cell.angle_alpha   90.00
_cell.angle_beta   90.00
_cell.angle_gamma   90.00
#
_symmetry.space_group_name_H-M   'P 1'
#
loop_
_entity.id
_entity.type
_entity.pdbx_description
1 polymer ?
#
loop_
_entity_poly.entity_id
_entity_poly.type
_entity_poly.pdbx_seq_one_letter_code
_entity_poly.pdbx_strand_id
1 'polypeptide(L)' 'MLVSFQRAATGLAIGIELKDEDYAGKIGATCRKGGLLISAEENVLMLMPALTIDRATSERGLDILERAI' A
#
# COMPACT_ATOMS: atom_id res chain seq x y z
N MET A 1 6.08 -9.39 -10.34
CA MET A 1 5.18 -8.59 -9.49
C MET A 1 4.27 -7.81 -10.43
N LEU A 2 3.00 -8.19 -10.51
CA LEU A 2 2.02 -7.50 -11.36
C LEU A 2 1.34 -6.46 -10.45
N VAL A 3 1.78 -5.21 -10.53
CA VAL A 3 1.16 -4.12 -9.76
C VAL A 3 -0.10 -3.70 -10.51
N SER A 4 -1.23 -4.32 -10.17
CA SER A 4 -2.53 -4.02 -10.74
C SER A 4 -3.09 -2.75 -10.10
N PHE A 5 -2.80 -1.58 -10.67
CA PHE A 5 -3.46 -0.34 -10.30
C PHE A 5 -4.93 -0.38 -10.73
N GLN A 6 -5.82 -0.82 -9.83
CA GLN A 6 -7.25 -0.69 -10.06
C GLN A 6 -7.67 0.75 -9.79
N ARG A 7 -7.87 1.51 -10.86
CA ARG A 7 -8.40 2.88 -10.78
C ARG A 7 -9.88 2.80 -10.39
N ALA A 8 -10.17 2.74 -9.10
CA ALA A 8 -11.53 2.96 -8.60
C ALA A 8 -11.88 4.43 -8.84
N ALA A 9 -12.60 4.69 -9.92
CA ALA A 9 -13.25 5.96 -10.30
C ALA A 9 -12.56 7.22 -9.73
N THR A 10 -11.59 7.79 -10.46
CA THR A 10 -11.11 9.16 -10.18
C THR A 10 -10.49 9.37 -8.78
N GLY A 11 -9.82 8.37 -8.19
CA GLY A 11 -9.30 8.44 -6.82
C GLY A 11 -7.90 7.85 -6.58
N LEU A 12 -7.53 7.76 -5.30
CA LEU A 12 -6.23 7.28 -4.79
C LEU A 12 -6.30 5.88 -4.14
N ALA A 13 -7.35 5.11 -4.41
CA ALA A 13 -7.43 3.73 -3.95
C ALA A 13 -6.39 2.88 -4.71
N ILE A 14 -5.42 2.31 -4.02
CA ILE A 14 -4.34 1.51 -4.62
C ILE A 14 -4.37 0.11 -4.01
N GLY A 15 -4.65 -0.88 -4.84
CA GLY A 15 -4.48 -2.30 -4.53
C GLY A 15 -3.18 -2.83 -5.14
N ILE A 16 -2.43 -3.64 -4.39
CA ILE A 16 -1.23 -4.32 -4.88
C ILE A 16 -1.38 -5.80 -4.61
N GLU A 17 -1.52 -6.58 -5.69
CA GLU A 17 -1.59 -8.03 -5.60
C GLU A 17 -0.18 -8.62 -5.41
N LEU A 18 -0.06 -9.48 -4.41
CA LEU A 18 1.16 -10.13 -3.99
C LEU A 18 1.07 -11.65 -4.16
N LYS A 19 2.18 -12.32 -3.91
CA LYS A 19 2.34 -13.76 -4.14
C LYS A 19 1.35 -14.59 -3.32
N ASP A 20 1.24 -14.28 -2.03
CA ASP A 20 0.43 -15.03 -1.06
C ASP A 20 0.10 -14.13 0.15
N GLU A 21 -0.84 -14.61 0.98
CA GLU A 21 -1.34 -13.90 2.16
C GLU A 21 -0.26 -13.70 3.23
N ASP A 22 0.63 -14.68 3.42
CA ASP A 22 1.74 -14.57 4.38
C ASP A 22 2.70 -13.44 3.99
N TYR A 23 3.02 -13.33 2.70
CA TYR A 23 3.84 -12.25 2.17
C TYR A 23 3.13 -10.91 2.35
N ALA A 24 1.85 -10.80 1.97
CA ALA A 24 1.07 -9.58 2.17
C ALA A 24 1.02 -9.15 3.65
N GLY A 25 0.81 -10.11 4.56
CA GLY A 25 0.82 -9.88 6.00
C GLY A 25 2.17 -9.35 6.50
N LYS A 26 3.29 -9.90 6.02
CA LYS A 26 4.65 -9.43 6.35
C LYS A 26 4.92 -8.01 5.86
N ILE A 27 4.60 -7.71 4.61
CA ILE A 27 4.79 -6.37 4.04
C ILE A 27 3.92 -5.36 4.79
N GLY A 28 2.64 -5.68 5.01
CA GLY A 28 1.70 -4.84 5.73
C GLY A 28 2.15 -4.57 7.17
N ALA A 29 2.65 -5.57 7.89
CA ALA A 29 3.19 -5.39 9.24
C ALA A 29 4.44 -4.50 9.25
N THR A 30 5.32 -4.63 8.26
CA THR A 30 6.53 -3.81 8.12
C THR A 30 6.19 -2.36 7.82
N CYS A 31 5.25 -2.12 6.89
CA CYS A 31 4.73 -0.78 6.58
C CYS A 31 4.13 -0.10 7.82
N ARG A 32 3.28 -0.82 8.58
CA ARG A 32 2.67 -0.28 9.80
C ARG A 32 3.70 0.06 10.87
N LYS A 33 4.74 -0.77 11.05
CA LYS A 33 5.87 -0.45 11.94
C LYS A 33 6.65 0.78 11.48
N GLY A 34 6.73 1.01 10.17
CA GLY A 34 7.35 2.20 9.56
C GLY A 34 6.48 3.46 9.59
N GLY A 35 5.23 3.38 10.08
CA GLY A 35 4.31 4.52 10.16
C GLY A 35 3.37 4.68 8.96
N LEU A 36 3.31 3.70 8.05
CA LEU A 36 2.37 3.68 6.93
C LEU A 36 1.13 2.85 7.28
N LEU A 37 -0.04 3.50 7.31
CA LEU A 37 -1.31 2.80 7.47
C LEU A 37 -1.70 2.12 6.15
N ILE A 38 -1.70 0.80 6.16
CA ILE A 38 -2.04 -0.05 5.02
C ILE A 38 -2.74 -1.32 5.54
N SER A 39 -3.77 -1.79 4.83
CA SER A 39 -4.38 -3.10 5.12
C SER A 39 -3.76 -4.18 4.22
N ALA A 40 -3.73 -5.39 4.76
CA ALA A 40 -3.35 -6.60 4.04
C ALA A 40 -4.52 -7.57 4.22
N GLU A 41 -5.20 -7.91 3.14
CA GLU A 41 -6.34 -8.82 3.11
C GLU A 41 -6.10 -9.82 1.99
N GLU A 42 -6.16 -11.12 2.30
CA GLU A 42 -5.73 -12.18 1.38
C GLU A 42 -4.33 -11.87 0.83
N ASN A 43 -4.11 -11.96 -0.49
CA ASN A 43 -2.86 -11.63 -1.14
C ASN A 43 -2.79 -10.15 -1.59
N VAL A 44 -3.61 -9.24 -1.08
CA VAL A 44 -3.68 -7.85 -1.54
C VAL A 44 -3.29 -6.87 -0.43
N LEU A 45 -2.41 -5.93 -0.75
CA LEU A 45 -2.21 -4.71 0.04
C LEU A 45 -3.13 -3.61 -0.47
N MET A 46 -3.86 -2.96 0.43
CA MET A 46 -4.75 -1.85 0.08
C MET A 46 -4.33 -0.58 0.80
N LEU A 47 -4.05 0.45 0.00
CA LEU A 47 -3.74 1.81 0.43
C LEU A 47 -4.91 2.72 0.06
N MET A 48 -5.42 3.46 1.05
CA MET A 48 -6.47 4.45 0.87
C MET A 48 -6.04 5.80 1.45
N PRO A 49 -5.25 6.60 0.71
CA PRO A 49 -4.83 7.93 1.15
C PRO A 49 -6.03 8.88 1.24
N ALA A 50 -5.94 9.86 2.14
CA ALA A 50 -6.85 10.99 2.14
C ALA A 50 -6.74 11.75 0.80
N LEU A 51 -7.86 12.21 0.23
CA LEU A 51 -7.87 13.00 -1.02
C LEU A 51 -7.15 14.35 -0.88
N THR A 52 -6.95 14.81 0.34
CA THR A 52 -6.24 16.05 0.70
C THR A 52 -4.76 15.83 1.02
N ILE A 53 -4.23 14.61 0.86
CA ILE A 53 -2.82 14.32 1.13
C ILE A 53 -1.91 15.18 0.25
N ASP A 54 -0.88 15.78 0.86
CA ASP A 54 0.13 16.50 0.10
C ASP A 54 1.16 15.54 -0.52
N ARG A 55 1.84 16.02 -1.57
CA ARG A 55 2.84 15.26 -2.31
C ARG A 55 3.94 14.70 -1.41
N ALA A 56 4.48 15.53 -0.52
CA ALA A 56 5.59 15.12 0.34
C ALA A 56 5.20 13.99 1.29
N THR A 57 3.96 13.99 1.77
CA THR A 57 3.42 12.94 2.64
C THR A 57 3.12 11.68 1.85
N SER A 58 2.59 11.80 0.62
CA SER A 58 2.47 10.66 -0.29
C SER A 58 3.83 10.01 -0.58
N GLU A 59 4.85 10.80 -0.89
CA GLU A 59 6.21 10.32 -1.18
C GLU A 59 6.80 9.56 0.02
N ARG A 60 6.72 10.12 1.24
CA ARG A 60 7.16 9.40 2.45
C ARG A 60 6.43 8.06 2.65
N GLY A 61 5.13 8.02 2.34
CA GLY A 61 4.37 6.78 2.41
C GLY A 61 4.86 5.74 1.41
N LEU A 62 5.15 6.17 0.18
CA LEU A 62 5.70 5.29 -0.86
C LEU A 62 7.13 4.82 -0.53
N ASP A 63 7.97 5.67 0.09
CA ASP A 63 9.31 5.29 0.55
C ASP A 63 9.25 4.18 1.62
N ILE A 64 8.27 4.23 2.53
CA ILE A 64 8.06 3.18 3.54
C ILE A 64 7.66 1.87 2.86
N LEU A 65 6.77 1.94 1.87
CA LEU A 65 6.32 0.77 1.11
C LEU A 65 7.47 0.15 0.31
N GLU A 66 8.29 0.96 -0.37
CA GLU A 66 9.44 0.49 -1.14
C GLU A 66 10.46 -0.25 -0.27
N ARG A 67 10.74 0.25 0.94
CA ARG A 67 11.65 -0.42 1.89
C ARG A 67 11.12 -1.72 2.46
N ALA A 68 9.80 -1.94 2.38
CA ALA A 68 9.18 -3.14 2.92
C ALA A 68 9.19 -4.30 1.91
N ILE A 69 9.26 -4.01 0.61
CA ILE A 69 9.16 -4.97 -0.50
C ILE A 69 10.51 -5.60 -0.86
#